data_AF-A0A7S1LRW2-F1
#
_entry.id   AF-A0A7S1LRW2-F1
#
_cell.length_a   1.000
_cell.length_b   1.000
_cell.length_c   1.000
_cell.angle_alpha   90.00
_cell.angle_beta   90.00
_cell.angle_gamma   90.00
#
_symmetry.space_group_name_H-M   'P 1'
#
loop_
_entity.id
_entity.type
_entity.pdbx_description
1 polymer ?
#
loop_
_entity_poly.entity_id
_entity_poly.type
_entity_poly.pdbx_seq_one_letter_code
_entity_poly.pdbx_strand_id
1 'polypeptide(L)'
;GPDPGDGVLYVVTELAQYSLKDYLGLRRDQGRLMPPDSVRSISKAIVLVMAGLHAKGLVHIDLKPENLMMFNGRLKLIDVDGCVKANTSVSIQDSSISFSPCYCAPEWAKFLIEESESRIIVSPALDVWSVGMTLCELVTLDAVLKPMYANFLRNGQSHREAGFLFMDWLSSIKNPPIPKTLEQFDQDFGELLSSWLLVCDPEKRRTCAQSLSSPYIASASDAKRTDARKSELSPGGAGGSRLTQTESHLFSEQVTPKLRNRSQDESQKAPLYKGALFKLDTGGNVKDPVQWRRRDMWISSEGSLCYYSIKDNKKLVLIECSKLTGAKINETKGCAREHSFEVRLTVDHEVEGSNTFFFACESNEEYKEWIKNLKSTASLDDLMKTMRLGANMKNDLDRFRLNIKNRRLAVAADDRDRLEPIFKAILWKVKAEGDRMKPEDWFEREMWISKNGALVYWSIKEERQLVYYTSEDVMKATLLEIPNGDTFQPWAFAIQLPKVGAMEFTPGEFAAESEEMRTRWLTELARCKKELS
;
A
#
# COMPACT_ATOMS: atom_id res chain seq x y z
N GLY A 1 12.03 -9.79 31.47
CA GLY A 1 12.29 -11.24 31.64
C GLY A 1 10.98 -11.97 31.79
N PRO A 2 10.99 -13.30 31.92
CA PRO A 2 9.77 -14.05 32.19
C PRO A 2 9.25 -13.67 33.56
N ASP A 3 7.96 -13.33 33.66
CA ASP A 3 7.31 -13.14 34.95
C ASP A 3 7.25 -14.49 35.69
N PRO A 4 7.64 -14.55 36.98
CA PRO A 4 7.68 -15.81 37.73
C PRO A 4 6.30 -16.46 37.95
N GLY A 5 5.20 -15.70 37.82
CA GLY A 5 3.84 -16.15 38.10
C GLY A 5 3.15 -16.78 36.88
N ASP A 6 3.31 -16.20 35.70
CA ASP A 6 2.64 -16.68 34.47
C ASP A 6 3.60 -17.13 33.35
N GLY A 7 4.91 -16.88 33.50
CA GLY A 7 5.93 -17.22 32.51
C GLY A 7 5.96 -16.30 31.28
N VAL A 8 5.16 -15.22 31.25
CA VAL A 8 5.08 -14.26 30.14
C VAL A 8 6.33 -13.37 30.13
N LEU A 9 6.90 -13.15 28.95
CA LEU A 9 8.09 -12.31 28.78
C LEU A 9 7.70 -10.82 28.74
N TYR A 10 8.20 -10.06 29.71
CA TYR A 10 8.05 -8.60 29.75
C TYR A 10 9.37 -7.90 29.40
N VAL A 11 9.29 -6.81 28.63
CA VAL A 11 10.41 -5.90 28.37
C VAL A 11 10.02 -4.52 28.89
N VAL A 12 10.79 -3.98 29.83
CA VAL A 12 10.57 -2.63 30.38
C VAL A 12 11.56 -1.68 29.72
N THR A 13 11.04 -0.67 29.03
CA THR A 13 11.83 0.34 28.31
C THR A 13 11.50 1.74 28.81
N GLU A 14 12.28 2.73 28.38
CA GLU A 14 11.91 4.14 28.48
C GLU A 14 10.59 4.38 27.71
N LEU A 15 9.74 5.28 28.22
CA LEU A 15 8.49 5.70 27.56
C LEU A 15 8.75 6.94 26.69
N ALA A 16 8.39 6.87 25.42
CA ALA A 16 8.50 7.98 24.47
C ALA A 16 7.41 9.03 24.70
N GLN A 17 7.66 10.28 24.28
CA GLN A 17 6.61 11.30 24.24
C GLN A 17 5.62 11.08 23.09
N TYR A 18 6.13 10.78 21.89
CA TYR A 18 5.35 10.56 20.67
C TYR A 18 6.24 9.93 19.60
N SER A 19 5.63 9.30 18.60
CA SER A 19 6.32 8.83 17.38
C SER A 19 6.46 9.95 16.35
N LEU A 20 7.35 9.78 15.39
CA LEU A 20 7.47 10.69 14.25
C LEU A 20 6.17 10.71 13.45
N LYS A 21 5.45 9.57 13.34
CA LYS A 21 4.12 9.52 12.72
C LYS A 21 3.13 10.47 13.40
N ASP A 22 3.07 10.44 14.73
CA ASP A 22 2.16 11.31 15.49
C ASP A 22 2.46 12.79 15.23
N TYR A 23 3.75 13.14 15.19
CA TYR A 23 4.20 14.49 14.90
C TYR A 23 3.84 14.95 13.48
N LEU A 24 4.06 14.10 12.47
CA LEU A 24 3.68 14.38 11.08
C LEU A 24 2.16 14.49 10.92
N GLY A 25 1.42 13.60 11.58
CA GLY A 25 -0.04 13.63 11.62
C GLY A 25 -0.58 14.93 12.21
N LEU A 26 -0.01 15.40 13.32
CA LEU A 26 -0.37 16.69 13.93
C LEU A 26 -0.11 17.87 12.98
N ARG A 27 1.05 17.90 12.33
CA ARG A 27 1.41 18.95 11.37
C ARG A 27 0.45 18.97 10.17
N ARG A 28 0.10 17.78 9.65
CA ARG A 28 -0.88 17.60 8.58
C ARG A 28 -2.26 18.11 8.99
N ASP A 29 -2.75 17.70 10.15
CA ASP A 29 -4.06 18.13 10.69
C ASP A 29 -4.11 19.66 10.93
N GLN A 30 -2.97 20.29 11.20
CA GLN A 30 -2.82 21.75 11.32
C GLN A 30 -2.59 22.46 9.97
N GLY A 31 -2.43 21.73 8.87
CA GLY A 31 -2.05 22.29 7.57
C GLY A 31 -0.70 23.02 7.57
N ARG A 32 0.21 22.65 8.49
CA ARG A 32 1.47 23.35 8.73
C ARG A 32 2.66 22.48 8.35
N LEU A 33 3.38 22.89 7.30
CA LEU A 33 4.62 22.23 6.88
C LEU A 33 5.71 22.33 7.96
N MET A 34 6.64 21.38 7.94
CA MET A 34 7.81 21.42 8.82
C MET A 34 8.79 22.50 8.37
N PRO A 35 9.41 23.25 9.31
CA PRO A 35 10.48 24.17 8.97
C PRO A 35 11.67 23.44 8.30
N PRO A 36 12.32 24.02 7.28
CA PRO A 36 13.42 23.36 6.57
C PRO A 36 14.58 22.90 7.47
N ASP A 37 14.95 23.70 8.47
CA ASP A 37 15.99 23.32 9.43
C ASP A 37 15.60 22.13 10.32
N SER A 38 14.31 22.00 10.64
CA SER A 38 13.79 20.84 11.36
C SER A 38 13.82 19.59 10.49
N VAL A 39 13.42 19.70 9.22
CA VAL A 39 13.52 18.59 8.25
C VAL A 39 14.96 18.12 8.11
N ARG A 40 15.91 19.06 7.95
CA ARG A 40 17.34 18.74 7.86
C ARG A 40 17.89 18.07 9.12
N SER A 41 17.53 18.60 10.29
CA SER A 41 18.00 18.06 11.58
C SER A 41 17.47 16.66 11.85
N ILE A 42 16.18 16.42 11.58
CA ILE A 42 15.57 15.08 11.72
C ILE A 42 16.15 14.12 10.68
N SER A 43 16.32 14.56 9.42
CA SER A 43 16.94 13.76 8.37
C SER A 43 18.34 13.27 8.80
N LYS A 44 19.16 14.17 9.35
CA LYS A 44 20.48 13.82 9.89
C LYS A 44 20.39 12.81 11.03
N ALA A 45 19.46 12.98 11.96
CA ALA A 45 19.27 12.05 13.07
C ALA A 45 18.86 10.64 12.59
N ILE A 46 17.94 10.55 11.62
CA ILE A 46 17.51 9.27 11.02
C ILE A 46 18.67 8.59 10.30
N VAL A 47 19.39 9.30 9.42
CA VAL A 47 20.53 8.73 8.69
C VAL A 47 21.62 8.27 9.67
N LEU A 48 21.88 9.04 10.73
CA LEU A 48 22.88 8.71 11.74
C LEU A 48 22.52 7.45 12.55
N VAL A 49 21.27 7.34 13.04
CA VAL A 49 20.86 6.16 13.83
C VAL A 49 20.89 4.89 12.98
N MET A 50 20.49 4.98 11.70
CA MET A 50 20.54 3.84 10.77
C MET A 50 21.97 3.46 10.39
N ALA A 51 22.85 4.43 10.15
CA ALA A 51 24.28 4.15 9.95
C ALA A 51 24.89 3.42 11.17
N GLY A 52 24.51 3.82 12.38
CA GLY A 52 24.93 3.16 13.62
C GLY A 52 24.40 1.72 13.76
N LEU A 53 23.16 1.46 13.35
CA LEU A 53 22.58 0.11 13.31
C LEU A 53 23.32 -0.78 12.30
N HIS A 54 23.55 -0.27 11.08
CA HIS A 54 24.26 -0.98 10.02
C HIS A 54 25.71 -1.29 10.39
N ALA A 55 26.39 -0.37 11.08
CA ALA A 55 27.74 -0.59 11.59
C ALA A 55 27.83 -1.76 12.60
N LYS A 56 26.72 -2.10 13.27
CA LYS A 56 26.61 -3.30 14.12
C LYS A 56 26.28 -4.58 13.34
N GLY A 57 26.18 -4.51 12.01
CA GLY A 57 25.84 -5.63 11.14
C GLY A 57 24.37 -6.05 11.22
N LEU A 58 23.48 -5.12 11.59
CA LEU A 58 22.03 -5.35 11.68
C LEU A 58 21.31 -4.53 10.61
N VAL A 59 20.21 -5.07 10.08
CA VAL A 59 19.30 -4.45 9.11
C VAL A 59 17.89 -4.48 9.70
N HIS A 60 17.21 -3.35 9.71
CA HIS A 60 15.92 -3.17 10.39
C HIS A 60 14.75 -3.78 9.62
N ILE A 61 14.73 -3.64 8.28
CA ILE A 61 13.69 -4.16 7.35
C ILE A 61 12.32 -3.47 7.46
N ASP A 62 11.92 -2.97 8.63
CA ASP A 62 10.65 -2.25 8.84
C ASP A 62 10.82 -0.79 9.32
N LEU A 63 11.76 -0.05 8.74
CA LEU A 63 11.93 1.36 9.11
C LEU A 63 10.79 2.21 8.55
N LYS A 64 10.13 2.96 9.44
CA LYS A 64 9.02 3.88 9.15
C LYS A 64 8.86 4.90 10.29
N PRO A 65 8.08 5.98 10.12
CA PRO A 65 7.89 7.00 11.16
C PRO A 65 7.37 6.47 12.51
N GLU A 66 6.59 5.38 12.53
CA GLU A 66 6.12 4.75 13.77
C GLU A 66 7.29 4.24 14.64
N ASN A 67 8.36 3.76 13.99
CA ASN A 67 9.52 3.16 14.65
C ASN A 67 10.58 4.19 15.06
N LEU A 68 10.31 5.48 14.81
CA LEU A 68 11.16 6.61 15.19
C LEU A 68 10.44 7.42 16.27
N MET A 69 10.92 7.33 17.50
CA MET A 69 10.25 7.93 18.66
C MET A 69 11.06 9.07 19.26
N MET A 70 10.35 10.05 19.82
CA MET A 70 10.93 11.18 20.50
C MET A 70 11.07 10.91 21.99
N PHE A 71 12.27 11.15 22.52
CA PHE A 71 12.65 11.04 23.92
C PHE A 71 13.39 12.29 24.37
N ASN A 72 12.70 13.21 25.05
CA ASN A 72 13.27 14.45 25.60
C ASN A 72 14.07 15.25 24.56
N GLY A 73 13.49 15.39 23.35
CA GLY A 73 14.12 16.11 22.24
C GLY A 73 15.13 15.29 21.42
N ARG A 74 15.32 14.01 21.74
CA ARG A 74 16.17 13.08 20.97
C ARG A 74 15.34 12.04 20.23
N LEU A 75 15.59 11.91 18.93
CA LEU A 75 15.02 10.84 18.11
C LEU A 75 15.73 9.51 18.43
N LYS A 76 14.97 8.45 18.67
CA LYS A 76 15.49 7.08 18.85
C LYS A 76 14.73 6.11 17.94
N LEU A 77 15.45 5.12 17.44
CA LEU A 77 14.88 3.97 16.74
C LEU A 77 14.42 2.93 17.78
N ILE A 78 13.21 2.41 17.61
CA ILE A 78 12.63 1.32 18.41
C ILE A 78 12.43 0.07 17.53
N ASP A 79 11.77 -0.98 18.04
CA ASP A 79 11.37 -2.17 17.26
C ASP A 79 12.55 -2.92 16.62
N VAL A 80 13.67 -2.99 17.35
CA VAL A 80 14.93 -3.61 16.89
C VAL A 80 14.98 -5.13 17.05
N ASP A 81 13.95 -5.73 17.65
CA ASP A 81 13.77 -7.18 17.79
C ASP A 81 13.49 -7.88 16.46
N GLY A 82 12.90 -7.16 15.50
CA GLY A 82 12.73 -7.62 14.12
C GLY A 82 13.99 -7.50 13.24
N CYS A 83 15.09 -6.96 13.77
CA CYS A 83 16.32 -6.78 12.99
C CYS A 83 16.93 -8.10 12.55
N VAL A 84 17.43 -8.13 11.31
CA VAL A 84 18.12 -9.28 10.72
C VAL A 84 19.60 -8.98 10.57
N LYS A 85 20.45 -9.98 10.75
CA LYS A 85 21.88 -9.84 10.55
C LYS A 85 22.20 -9.62 9.06
N ALA A 86 22.99 -8.60 8.75
CA ALA A 86 23.44 -8.33 7.39
C ALA A 86 24.21 -9.53 6.80
N ASN A 87 24.11 -9.69 5.48
CA ASN A 87 24.71 -10.78 4.70
C ASN A 87 24.20 -12.18 5.07
N THR A 88 23.04 -12.28 5.72
CA THR A 88 22.35 -13.57 5.95
C THR A 88 21.30 -13.82 4.88
N SER A 89 21.04 -15.10 4.61
CA SER A 89 20.02 -15.51 3.66
C SER A 89 18.68 -15.69 4.36
N VAL A 90 17.67 -14.97 3.89
CA VAL A 90 16.29 -15.03 4.39
C VAL A 90 15.40 -15.69 3.36
N SER A 91 14.43 -16.48 3.81
CA SER A 91 13.39 -17.07 2.95
C SER A 91 12.02 -16.45 3.23
N ILE A 92 11.12 -16.45 2.23
CA ILE A 92 9.73 -16.00 2.36
C ILE A 92 8.98 -16.76 3.49
N GLN A 93 9.46 -17.95 3.85
CA GLN A 93 8.89 -18.76 4.92
C GLN A 93 9.27 -18.30 6.34
N ASP A 94 10.17 -17.33 6.48
CA ASP A 94 10.66 -16.87 7.78
C ASP A 94 9.62 -15.99 8.49
N SER A 95 8.84 -16.58 9.39
CA SER A 95 7.73 -15.90 10.06
C SER A 95 8.13 -14.84 11.10
N SER A 96 9.42 -14.71 11.43
CA SER A 96 9.87 -13.64 12.35
C SER A 96 9.99 -12.29 11.65
N ILE A 97 9.99 -12.26 10.31
CA ILE A 97 10.23 -11.04 9.55
C ILE A 97 8.92 -10.38 9.20
N SER A 98 8.90 -9.07 9.36
CA SER A 98 7.75 -8.24 9.05
C SER A 98 8.21 -6.93 8.41
N PHE A 99 7.42 -6.38 7.49
CA PHE A 99 7.74 -5.15 6.76
C PHE A 99 6.49 -4.37 6.32
N SER A 100 6.57 -3.05 6.23
CA SER A 100 5.49 -2.19 5.74
C SER A 100 5.62 -1.89 4.23
N PRO A 101 4.59 -2.18 3.40
CA PRO A 101 4.68 -2.07 1.93
C PRO A 101 5.12 -0.70 1.40
N CYS A 102 4.64 0.39 2.02
CA CYS A 102 4.91 1.76 1.53
C CYS A 102 6.35 2.23 1.75
N TYR A 103 7.14 1.52 2.56
CA TYR A 103 8.55 1.83 2.82
C TYR A 103 9.48 0.75 2.24
N CYS A 104 8.91 -0.30 1.65
CA CYS A 104 9.63 -1.45 1.10
C CYS A 104 10.49 -1.06 -0.11
N ALA A 105 11.70 -1.64 -0.19
CA ALA A 105 12.60 -1.48 -1.33
C ALA A 105 12.17 -2.32 -2.55
N PRO A 106 12.49 -1.89 -3.79
CA PRO A 106 12.15 -2.63 -5.01
C PRO A 106 12.72 -4.05 -5.04
N GLU A 107 13.95 -4.23 -4.58
CA GLU A 107 14.60 -5.54 -4.55
C GLU A 107 13.96 -6.51 -3.54
N TRP A 108 13.36 -6.00 -2.46
CA TRP A 108 12.56 -6.82 -1.55
C TRP A 108 11.23 -7.21 -2.18
N ALA A 109 10.60 -6.29 -2.91
CA ALA A 109 9.40 -6.58 -3.68
C ALA A 109 9.68 -7.61 -4.80
N LYS A 110 10.84 -7.53 -5.46
CA LYS A 110 11.31 -8.50 -6.46
C LYS A 110 11.47 -9.88 -5.84
N PHE A 111 12.16 -9.99 -4.70
CA PHE A 111 12.27 -11.22 -3.93
C PHE A 111 10.90 -11.83 -3.60
N LEU A 112 9.92 -10.99 -3.23
CA LEU A 112 8.57 -11.45 -2.94
C LEU A 112 7.83 -11.89 -4.19
N ILE A 113 8.02 -11.27 -5.35
CA ILE A 113 7.17 -11.51 -6.52
C ILE A 113 7.77 -12.51 -7.51
N GLU A 114 9.10 -12.61 -7.60
CA GLU A 114 9.77 -13.52 -8.52
C GLU A 114 9.84 -14.97 -8.01
N GLU A 115 9.43 -15.91 -8.84
CA GLU A 115 9.39 -17.34 -8.48
C GLU A 115 10.76 -18.00 -8.37
N SER A 116 11.74 -17.49 -9.11
CA SER A 116 13.11 -18.01 -9.10
C SER A 116 13.86 -17.70 -7.81
N GLU A 117 13.44 -16.68 -7.07
CA GLU A 117 14.12 -16.19 -5.87
C GLU A 117 13.41 -16.70 -4.60
N SER A 118 13.75 -17.91 -4.15
CA SER A 118 13.22 -18.45 -2.88
C SER A 118 13.85 -17.82 -1.63
N ARG A 119 14.94 -17.06 -1.83
CA ARG A 119 15.75 -16.44 -0.79
C ARG A 119 16.37 -15.13 -1.27
N ILE A 120 16.56 -14.21 -0.34
CA ILE A 120 17.29 -12.95 -0.53
C ILE A 120 18.46 -12.89 0.46
N ILE A 121 19.58 -12.29 0.04
CA ILE A 121 20.65 -11.91 0.97
C ILE A 121 20.32 -10.54 1.53
N VAL A 122 20.12 -10.47 2.85
CA VAL A 122 19.74 -9.22 3.53
C VAL A 122 20.92 -8.26 3.51
N SER A 123 20.69 -7.07 2.95
CA SER A 123 21.70 -6.01 2.90
C SER A 123 21.16 -4.72 3.53
N PRO A 124 22.05 -3.86 4.07
CA PRO A 124 21.67 -2.54 4.56
C PRO A 124 20.99 -1.64 3.52
N ALA A 125 21.13 -1.92 2.22
CA ALA A 125 20.50 -1.12 1.17
C ALA A 125 18.97 -1.10 1.28
N LEU A 126 18.35 -2.18 1.79
CA LEU A 126 16.91 -2.27 2.06
C LEU A 126 16.42 -1.12 2.97
N ASP A 127 17.17 -0.89 4.06
CA ASP A 127 16.88 0.18 5.00
C ASP A 127 17.15 1.56 4.41
N VAL A 128 18.19 1.70 3.56
CA VAL A 128 18.50 2.99 2.91
C VAL A 128 17.31 3.50 2.09
N TRP A 129 16.63 2.61 1.38
CA TRP A 129 15.40 2.97 0.65
C TRP A 129 14.30 3.41 1.62
N SER A 130 14.09 2.66 2.68
CA SER A 130 13.11 2.97 3.73
C SER A 130 13.38 4.32 4.40
N VAL A 131 14.66 4.66 4.60
CA VAL A 131 15.11 5.99 5.05
C VAL A 131 14.65 7.05 4.05
N GLY A 132 14.94 6.86 2.75
CA GLY A 132 14.52 7.80 1.70
C GLY A 132 13.00 8.04 1.70
N MET A 133 12.19 6.98 1.79
CA MET A 133 10.73 7.09 1.88
C MET A 133 10.28 7.84 3.14
N THR A 134 10.92 7.57 4.28
CA THR A 134 10.66 8.28 5.55
C THR A 134 11.04 9.76 5.47
N LEU A 135 12.15 10.11 4.81
CA LEU A 135 12.57 11.50 4.64
C LEU A 135 11.59 12.29 3.76
N CYS A 136 11.07 11.68 2.68
CA CYS A 136 10.02 12.31 1.89
C CYS A 136 8.82 12.73 2.76
N GLU A 137 8.45 11.89 3.74
CA GLU A 137 7.32 12.11 4.63
C GLU A 137 7.49 13.34 5.54
N LEU A 138 8.73 13.74 5.84
CA LEU A 138 8.99 14.97 6.61
C LEU A 138 8.50 16.23 5.89
N VAL A 139 8.40 16.19 4.56
CA VAL A 139 7.95 17.31 3.73
C VAL A 139 6.50 17.11 3.27
N THR A 140 6.12 15.89 2.89
CA THR A 140 4.76 15.59 2.41
C THR A 140 3.74 15.41 3.52
N LEU A 141 4.20 15.14 4.75
CA LEU A 141 3.39 14.88 5.96
C LEU A 141 2.47 13.63 5.86
N ASP A 142 2.63 12.82 4.83
CA ASP A 142 1.99 11.51 4.66
C ASP A 142 2.81 10.64 3.69
N ALA A 143 2.71 9.33 3.82
CA ALA A 143 3.52 8.37 3.10
C ALA A 143 3.34 8.52 1.57
N VAL A 144 4.45 8.68 0.84
CA VAL A 144 4.44 8.98 -0.60
C VAL A 144 3.74 7.91 -1.44
N LEU A 145 3.91 6.63 -1.07
CA LEU A 145 3.34 5.51 -1.82
C LEU A 145 1.88 5.20 -1.44
N LYS A 146 1.35 5.82 -0.38
CA LYS A 146 -0.01 5.55 0.11
C LYS A 146 -1.10 5.81 -0.93
N PRO A 147 -1.11 6.92 -1.70
CA PRO A 147 -2.10 7.12 -2.76
C PRO A 147 -2.05 6.05 -3.85
N MET A 148 -0.85 5.51 -4.12
CA MET A 148 -0.66 4.47 -5.11
C MET A 148 -1.11 3.11 -4.59
N TYR A 149 -0.74 2.76 -3.35
CA TYR A 149 -1.23 1.58 -2.66
C TYR A 149 -2.76 1.57 -2.60
N ALA A 150 -3.37 2.71 -2.24
CA ALA A 150 -4.81 2.91 -2.26
C ALA A 150 -5.42 2.68 -3.65
N ASN A 151 -4.73 3.04 -4.73
CA ASN A 151 -5.20 2.77 -6.09
C ASN A 151 -5.26 1.27 -6.39
N PHE A 152 -4.27 0.49 -5.96
CA PHE A 152 -4.31 -0.96 -6.10
C PHE A 152 -5.42 -1.58 -5.23
N LEU A 153 -5.63 -1.08 -4.01
CA LEU A 153 -6.74 -1.52 -3.16
C LEU A 153 -8.11 -1.30 -3.81
N ARG A 154 -8.29 -0.18 -4.52
CA ARG A 154 -9.55 0.12 -5.24
C ARG A 154 -9.82 -0.81 -6.41
N ASN A 155 -8.77 -1.22 -7.12
CA ASN A 155 -8.89 -1.97 -8.37
C ASN A 155 -8.69 -3.49 -8.20
N GLY A 156 -8.13 -3.92 -7.08
CA GLY A 156 -7.93 -5.33 -6.75
C GLY A 156 -9.23 -6.02 -6.37
N GLN A 157 -9.32 -7.34 -6.59
CA GLN A 157 -10.51 -8.10 -6.20
C GLN A 157 -10.51 -8.46 -4.71
N SER A 158 -9.36 -8.31 -4.05
CA SER A 158 -9.20 -8.43 -2.60
C SER A 158 -8.04 -7.57 -2.11
N HIS A 159 -8.00 -7.30 -0.80
CA HIS A 159 -6.89 -6.60 -0.15
C HIS A 159 -5.54 -7.31 -0.37
N ARG A 160 -5.51 -8.63 -0.26
CA ARG A 160 -4.28 -9.42 -0.48
C ARG A 160 -3.80 -9.33 -1.92
N GLU A 161 -4.71 -9.45 -2.88
CA GLU A 161 -4.38 -9.30 -4.29
C GLU A 161 -3.85 -7.90 -4.62
N ALA A 162 -4.51 -6.86 -4.10
CA ALA A 162 -4.06 -5.49 -4.26
C ALA A 162 -2.66 -5.24 -3.67
N GLY A 163 -2.39 -5.80 -2.49
CA GLY A 163 -1.06 -5.78 -1.88
C GLY A 163 -0.01 -6.38 -2.79
N PHE A 164 -0.27 -7.57 -3.35
CA PHE A 164 0.68 -8.22 -4.27
C PHE A 164 0.83 -7.50 -5.62
N LEU A 165 -0.25 -6.93 -6.17
CA LEU A 165 -0.18 -6.08 -7.37
C LEU A 165 0.69 -4.84 -7.14
N PHE A 166 0.58 -4.23 -5.97
CA PHE A 166 1.44 -3.12 -5.59
C PHE A 166 2.90 -3.57 -5.50
N MET A 167 3.20 -4.73 -4.90
CA MET A 167 4.57 -5.24 -4.81
C MET A 167 5.13 -5.58 -6.19
N ASP A 168 4.32 -6.13 -7.10
CA ASP A 168 4.73 -6.41 -8.49
C ASP A 168 5.04 -5.14 -9.29
N TRP A 169 4.22 -4.11 -9.11
CA TRP A 169 4.52 -2.79 -9.67
C TRP A 169 5.84 -2.26 -9.10
N LEU A 170 6.00 -2.32 -7.77
CA LEU A 170 7.18 -1.84 -7.06
C LEU A 170 8.45 -2.61 -7.46
N SER A 171 8.38 -3.90 -7.73
CA SER A 171 9.54 -4.69 -8.18
C SER A 171 10.07 -4.28 -9.56
N SER A 172 9.24 -3.60 -10.35
CA SER A 172 9.50 -3.29 -11.76
C SER A 172 9.81 -1.81 -12.01
N ILE A 173 9.85 -0.98 -10.96
CA ILE A 173 10.06 0.47 -11.14
C ILE A 173 11.49 0.77 -11.56
N LYS A 174 11.64 1.63 -12.58
CA LYS A 174 12.93 2.15 -13.02
C LYS A 174 13.29 3.47 -12.34
N ASN A 175 12.27 4.25 -11.94
CA ASN A 175 12.42 5.52 -11.27
C ASN A 175 11.52 5.53 -10.02
N PRO A 176 12.02 6.01 -8.88
CA PRO A 176 11.20 6.18 -7.69
C PRO A 176 10.11 7.25 -7.94
N PRO A 177 8.87 7.06 -7.45
CA PRO A 177 7.79 8.04 -7.63
C PRO A 177 7.94 9.18 -6.60
N ILE A 178 8.97 10.00 -6.75
CA ILE A 178 9.25 11.16 -5.88
C ILE A 178 8.31 12.31 -6.28
N PRO A 179 7.49 12.86 -5.37
CA PRO A 179 6.68 14.04 -5.65
C PRO A 179 7.54 15.26 -6.04
N LYS A 180 7.12 15.99 -7.09
CA LYS A 180 7.79 17.23 -7.54
C LYS A 180 7.90 18.30 -6.44
N THR A 181 7.02 18.26 -5.44
CA THR A 181 7.08 19.15 -4.28
C THR A 181 8.37 18.99 -3.47
N LEU A 182 9.00 17.81 -3.51
CA LEU A 182 10.28 17.54 -2.84
C LEU A 182 11.46 18.17 -3.57
N GLU A 183 11.42 18.19 -4.91
CA GLU A 183 12.44 18.87 -5.73
C GLU A 183 12.39 20.39 -5.52
N GLN A 184 11.19 20.94 -5.29
CA GLN A 184 10.97 22.37 -5.04
C GLN A 184 11.29 22.79 -3.60
N PHE A 185 11.39 21.83 -2.68
CA PHE A 185 11.61 22.12 -1.26
C PHE A 185 13.04 22.59 -0.98
N ASP A 186 14.03 21.84 -1.45
CA ASP A 186 15.46 22.13 -1.31
C ASP A 186 16.22 21.28 -2.34
N GLN A 187 17.12 21.90 -3.12
CA GLN A 187 17.83 21.22 -4.20
C GLN A 187 18.74 20.10 -3.69
N ASP A 188 19.48 20.33 -2.60
CA ASP A 188 20.39 19.34 -2.03
C ASP A 188 19.60 18.20 -1.39
N PHE A 189 18.40 18.48 -0.85
CA PHE A 189 17.48 17.45 -0.36
C PHE A 189 16.96 16.57 -1.50
N GLY A 190 16.55 17.18 -2.61
CA GLY A 190 16.13 16.47 -3.82
C GLY A 190 17.25 15.57 -4.37
N GLU A 191 18.49 16.04 -4.36
CA GLU A 191 19.66 15.25 -4.77
C GLU A 191 19.91 14.08 -3.81
N LEU A 192 19.89 14.31 -2.49
CA LEU A 192 20.01 13.27 -1.47
C LEU A 192 18.96 12.16 -1.69
N LEU A 193 17.71 12.54 -1.95
CA LEU A 193 16.65 11.57 -2.22
C LEU A 193 16.89 10.82 -3.53
N SER A 194 17.04 11.52 -4.65
CA SER A 194 17.04 10.92 -5.99
C SER A 194 18.32 10.18 -6.37
N SER A 195 19.48 10.66 -5.91
CA SER A 195 20.79 10.16 -6.36
C SER A 195 21.53 9.34 -5.30
N TRP A 196 21.07 9.36 -4.04
CA TRP A 196 21.74 8.67 -2.94
C TRP A 196 20.86 7.60 -2.31
N LEU A 197 19.63 7.94 -1.90
CA LEU A 197 18.77 7.06 -1.10
C LEU A 197 17.79 6.23 -1.94
N LEU A 198 17.02 6.87 -2.84
CA LEU A 198 15.96 6.24 -3.62
C LEU A 198 16.44 5.75 -4.99
N VAL A 199 17.59 5.09 -5.02
CA VAL A 199 18.15 4.48 -6.24
C VAL A 199 17.66 3.05 -6.37
N CYS A 200 16.95 2.70 -7.45
CA CYS A 200 16.34 1.36 -7.61
C CYS A 200 17.38 0.23 -7.65
N ASP A 201 18.56 0.48 -8.23
CA ASP A 201 19.68 -0.46 -8.22
C ASP A 201 20.39 -0.42 -6.85
N PRO A 202 20.28 -1.46 -6.01
CA PRO A 202 20.82 -1.44 -4.66
C PRO A 202 22.35 -1.33 -4.61
N GLU A 203 23.06 -1.80 -5.64
CA GLU A 203 24.53 -1.71 -5.71
C GLU A 203 25.02 -0.28 -6.00
N LYS A 204 24.17 0.53 -6.64
CA LYS A 204 24.45 1.95 -6.89
C LYS A 204 23.97 2.86 -5.75
N ARG A 205 23.14 2.33 -4.84
CA ARG A 205 22.56 3.09 -3.73
C ARG A 205 23.63 3.39 -2.68
N ARG A 206 23.71 4.65 -2.22
CA ARG A 206 24.68 5.05 -1.19
C ARG A 206 24.30 4.45 0.16
N THR A 207 25.28 4.09 0.98
CA THR A 207 24.99 3.62 2.34
C THR A 207 24.56 4.78 3.24
N CYS A 208 23.84 4.54 4.34
CA CYS A 208 23.54 5.60 5.32
C CYS A 208 24.82 6.30 5.84
N ALA A 209 25.90 5.55 6.03
CA ALA A 209 27.19 6.12 6.44
C ALA A 209 27.78 7.08 5.37
N GLN A 210 27.67 6.73 4.08
CA GLN A 210 28.06 7.63 2.99
C GLN A 210 27.13 8.85 2.91
N SER A 211 25.82 8.68 3.10
CA SER A 211 24.84 9.77 3.03
C SER A 211 25.03 10.86 4.10
N LEU A 212 25.76 10.58 5.19
CA LEU A 212 26.16 11.59 6.17
C LEU A 212 27.07 12.68 5.58
N SER A 213 27.78 12.39 4.47
CA SER A 213 28.63 13.37 3.78
C SER A 213 27.92 14.07 2.62
N SER A 214 26.61 13.89 2.45
CA SER A 214 25.83 14.63 1.44
C SER A 214 25.81 16.13 1.77
N PRO A 215 25.76 17.03 0.76
CA PRO A 215 25.69 18.48 1.00
C PRO A 215 24.54 18.88 1.94
N TYR A 216 23.36 18.26 1.76
CA TYR A 216 22.20 18.52 2.60
C TYR A 216 22.42 18.18 4.09
N ILE A 217 23.05 17.04 4.39
CA ILE A 217 23.27 16.57 5.77
C ILE A 217 24.52 17.23 6.41
N ALA A 218 25.56 17.45 5.61
CA ALA A 218 26.83 18.01 6.06
C ALA A 218 26.71 19.51 6.39
N SER A 219 25.92 20.28 5.63
CA SER A 219 25.74 21.73 5.81
C SER A 219 25.16 22.12 7.19
N ALA A 220 24.42 21.22 7.85
CA ALA A 220 23.94 21.40 9.22
C ALA A 220 25.09 21.56 10.25
N SER A 221 26.31 21.15 9.91
CA SER A 221 27.51 21.27 10.75
C SER A 221 28.16 22.66 10.66
N ASP A 222 28.08 23.29 9.48
CA ASP A 222 28.83 24.51 9.17
C ASP A 222 28.09 25.79 9.56
N ALA A 223 26.76 25.78 9.51
CA ALA A 223 25.94 26.90 10.00
C ALA A 223 26.14 27.20 11.50
N LYS A 224 26.58 26.19 12.29
CA LYS A 224 26.86 26.35 13.73
C LYS A 224 28.33 26.73 14.02
N ARG A 225 29.25 26.51 13.09
CA ARG A 225 30.69 26.87 13.25
C ARG A 225 30.97 28.35 12.98
N THR A 226 30.18 28.99 12.14
CA THR A 226 30.31 30.41 11.81
C THR A 226 29.85 31.33 12.94
N ASP A 227 28.84 30.92 13.72
CA ASP A 227 28.39 31.67 14.90
C ASP A 227 29.33 31.52 16.11
N ALA A 228 29.91 30.33 16.31
CA ALA A 228 30.86 30.10 17.39
C ALA A 228 32.15 30.95 17.24
N ARG A 229 32.63 31.14 16.00
CA ARG A 229 33.84 31.92 15.70
C ARG A 229 33.70 33.44 15.93
N LYS A 230 32.48 33.97 16.08
CA LYS A 230 32.28 35.39 16.45
C LYS A 230 32.27 35.62 17.96
N SER A 231 32.24 34.56 18.78
CA SER A 231 32.11 34.66 20.24
C SER A 231 33.40 34.39 21.03
N GLU A 232 34.46 33.89 20.38
CA GLU A 232 35.74 33.56 21.05
C GLU A 232 36.75 34.72 20.95
N LEU A 233 36.52 35.76 21.75
CA LEU A 233 37.51 36.78 22.08
C LEU A 233 37.31 37.22 23.54
N SER A 234 37.69 36.36 24.49
CA SER A 234 38.10 36.70 25.88
C SER A 234 38.63 35.45 26.60
N PRO A 235 39.77 35.52 27.33
CA PRO A 235 40.37 34.35 27.96
C PRO A 235 39.99 34.20 29.44
N GLY A 236 39.72 32.97 29.88
CA GLY A 236 39.85 32.58 31.29
C GLY A 236 38.90 31.46 31.75
N GLY A 237 39.46 30.40 32.34
CA GLY A 237 38.78 29.56 33.33
C GLY A 237 38.56 28.10 32.94
N ALA A 238 39.09 27.19 33.76
CA ALA A 238 39.31 25.78 33.50
C ALA A 238 38.08 24.86 33.63
N GLY A 239 38.09 23.79 32.82
CA GLY A 239 37.91 22.40 33.25
C GLY A 239 36.61 21.99 33.93
N GLY A 240 35.60 21.64 33.12
CA GLY A 240 34.45 20.83 33.55
C GLY A 240 33.68 20.32 32.33
N SER A 241 33.65 19.01 32.12
CA SER A 241 32.92 18.35 31.04
C SER A 241 31.42 18.68 31.14
N ARG A 242 30.97 19.66 30.35
CA ARG A 242 29.58 20.11 30.28
C ARG A 242 29.02 19.64 28.94
N LEU A 243 28.17 18.62 29.01
CA LEU A 243 27.24 18.28 27.92
C LEU A 243 26.49 19.56 27.55
N THR A 244 26.68 20.02 26.31
CA THR A 244 26.18 21.33 25.87
C THR A 244 24.66 21.33 25.82
N GLN A 245 24.05 22.33 26.47
CA GLN A 245 22.61 22.64 26.56
C GLN A 245 21.92 22.93 25.20
N THR A 246 22.51 22.55 24.07
CA THR A 246 22.08 22.95 22.71
C THR A 246 21.27 21.90 21.95
N GLU A 247 21.10 20.69 22.49
CA GLU A 247 20.17 19.68 21.92
C GLU A 247 18.71 19.91 22.33
N SER A 248 18.43 20.71 23.36
CA SER A 248 17.09 20.90 23.94
C SER A 248 16.15 21.79 23.12
N HIS A 249 16.62 22.40 22.02
CA HIS A 249 15.82 23.34 21.22
C HIS A 249 15.23 22.74 19.94
N LEU A 250 15.39 21.44 19.68
CA LEU A 250 14.90 20.81 18.44
C LEU A 250 13.37 20.89 18.29
N PHE A 251 12.61 21.05 19.38
CA PHE A 251 11.13 21.01 19.38
C PHE A 251 10.54 21.92 20.48
N SER A 252 10.43 23.24 20.22
CA SER A 252 9.95 24.21 21.22
C SER A 252 8.43 24.38 21.32
N GLU A 253 7.63 23.70 20.52
CA GLU A 253 6.16 23.83 20.56
C GLU A 253 5.54 22.75 21.47
N GLN A 254 5.15 23.14 22.68
CA GLN A 254 4.22 22.36 23.50
C GLN A 254 2.85 22.32 22.81
N VAL A 255 2.36 21.11 22.54
CA VAL A 255 1.09 20.85 21.88
C VAL A 255 -0.04 20.96 22.90
N THR A 256 -0.86 22.00 22.82
CA THR A 256 -2.16 22.07 23.50
C THR A 256 -3.29 22.16 22.46
N PRO A 257 -4.32 21.29 22.47
CA PRO A 257 -5.38 21.32 21.46
C PRO A 257 -6.30 22.53 21.66
N LYS A 258 -6.53 23.33 20.62
CA LYS A 258 -7.59 24.35 20.58
C LYS A 258 -8.70 23.96 19.59
N LEU A 259 -9.93 24.34 19.94
CA LEU A 259 -11.21 23.88 19.37
C LEU A 259 -11.43 24.17 17.87
N ARG A 260 -11.92 23.11 17.19
CA ARG A 260 -12.83 23.01 16.02
C ARG A 260 -12.95 24.24 15.09
N ASN A 261 -12.00 24.40 14.18
CA ASN A 261 -12.30 24.87 12.82
C ASN A 261 -12.33 23.65 11.89
N ARG A 262 -13.42 23.46 11.12
CA ARG A 262 -13.50 22.38 10.12
C ARG A 262 -12.89 22.87 8.81
N SER A 263 -11.99 22.07 8.25
CA SER A 263 -11.35 22.32 6.95
C SER A 263 -12.37 22.25 5.80
N GLN A 264 -12.13 23.05 4.76
CA GLN A 264 -12.93 23.03 3.53
C GLN A 264 -12.41 21.90 2.62
N ASP A 265 -13.30 21.20 1.94
CA ASP A 265 -12.89 20.22 0.91
C ASP A 265 -12.57 20.95 -0.40
N GLU A 266 -11.28 21.04 -0.73
CA GLU A 266 -10.75 21.65 -1.97
C GLU A 266 -10.43 20.60 -3.06
N SER A 267 -10.82 19.34 -2.85
CA SER A 267 -10.56 18.24 -3.79
C SER A 267 -11.10 18.57 -5.20
N GLN A 268 -10.21 18.64 -6.19
CA GLN A 268 -10.56 18.83 -7.60
C GLN A 268 -10.92 17.52 -8.31
N LYS A 269 -10.65 16.37 -7.67
CA LYS A 269 -10.93 15.03 -8.20
C LYS A 269 -12.32 14.55 -7.80
N ALA A 270 -12.87 13.62 -8.59
CA ALA A 270 -14.17 13.00 -8.29
C ALA A 270 -14.13 12.29 -6.91
N PRO A 271 -15.21 12.38 -6.11
CA PRO A 271 -15.31 11.69 -4.83
C PRO A 271 -15.34 10.17 -5.01
N LEU A 272 -14.79 9.44 -4.04
CA LEU A 272 -14.76 7.97 -4.05
C LEU A 272 -16.17 7.38 -3.99
N TYR A 273 -17.05 8.04 -3.24
CA TYR A 273 -18.47 7.71 -3.17
C TYR A 273 -19.24 8.96 -2.75
N LYS A 274 -20.47 9.13 -3.24
CA LYS A 274 -21.34 10.25 -2.87
C LYS A 274 -22.79 9.79 -2.78
N GLY A 275 -23.54 10.42 -1.89
CA GLY A 275 -24.96 10.12 -1.69
C GLY A 275 -25.56 11.01 -0.60
N ALA A 276 -26.86 10.85 -0.36
CA ALA A 276 -27.50 11.50 0.77
C ALA A 276 -27.36 10.62 2.02
N LEU A 277 -27.10 11.24 3.17
CA LEU A 277 -27.16 10.59 4.47
C LEU A 277 -27.96 11.45 5.43
N PHE A 278 -28.71 10.81 6.32
CA PHE A 278 -29.23 11.47 7.50
C PHE A 278 -28.16 11.44 8.58
N LYS A 279 -27.65 12.61 8.95
CA LYS A 279 -26.72 12.76 10.07
C LYS A 279 -27.49 13.20 11.31
N LEU A 280 -27.27 12.52 12.43
CA LEU A 280 -27.77 12.99 13.73
C LEU A 280 -27.05 14.28 14.16
N ASP A 281 -27.80 15.24 14.70
CA ASP A 281 -27.24 16.45 15.29
C ASP A 281 -26.28 16.10 16.45
N THR A 282 -25.26 16.93 16.67
CA THR A 282 -24.24 16.66 17.69
C THR A 282 -24.89 16.63 19.08
N GLY A 283 -24.72 15.53 19.82
CA GLY A 283 -25.37 15.32 21.12
C GLY A 283 -26.88 15.01 21.03
N GLY A 284 -27.39 14.74 19.83
CA GLY A 284 -28.80 14.45 19.60
C GLY A 284 -29.22 13.05 20.07
N ASN A 285 -30.53 12.87 20.25
CA ASN A 285 -31.13 11.61 20.63
C ASN A 285 -31.41 10.75 19.38
N VAL A 286 -30.78 9.58 19.29
CA VAL A 286 -30.96 8.63 18.17
C VAL A 286 -32.42 8.20 17.94
N LYS A 287 -33.29 8.32 18.96
CA LYS A 287 -34.73 7.97 18.89
C LYS A 287 -35.63 9.13 18.46
N ASP A 288 -35.11 10.35 18.33
CA ASP A 288 -35.88 11.51 17.89
C ASP A 288 -35.66 11.75 16.37
N PRO A 289 -36.67 11.52 15.51
CA PRO A 289 -36.52 11.67 14.05
C PRO A 289 -36.24 13.11 13.60
N VAL A 290 -36.60 14.12 14.40
CA VAL A 290 -36.43 15.54 14.05
C VAL A 290 -34.96 15.97 14.15
N GLN A 291 -34.17 15.25 14.93
CA GLN A 291 -32.74 15.54 15.14
C GLN A 291 -31.84 14.90 14.07
N TRP A 292 -32.43 14.18 13.11
CA TRP A 292 -31.72 13.61 11.96
C TRP A 292 -31.86 14.52 10.75
N ARG A 293 -30.76 15.12 10.31
CA ARG A 293 -30.75 16.03 9.16
C ARG A 293 -30.17 15.36 7.93
N ARG A 294 -30.93 15.38 6.84
CA ARG A 294 -30.44 14.97 5.53
C ARG A 294 -29.33 15.91 5.08
N ARG A 295 -28.23 15.34 4.61
CA ARG A 295 -27.06 16.03 4.08
C ARG A 295 -26.61 15.33 2.81
N ASP A 296 -26.21 16.11 1.82
CA ASP A 296 -25.42 15.60 0.71
C ASP A 296 -24.00 15.37 1.23
N MET A 297 -23.57 14.12 1.20
CA MET A 297 -22.31 13.66 1.76
C MET A 297 -21.50 12.90 0.71
N TRP A 298 -20.19 12.92 0.87
CA TRP A 298 -19.30 12.17 0.00
C TRP A 298 -18.01 11.81 0.72
N ILE A 299 -17.37 10.75 0.26
CA ILE A 299 -16.00 10.41 0.61
C ILE A 299 -15.11 11.08 -0.44
N SER A 300 -14.26 12.02 -0.04
CA SER A 300 -13.35 12.72 -0.95
C SER A 300 -12.38 11.74 -1.62
N SER A 301 -11.72 12.16 -2.70
CA SER A 301 -10.67 11.34 -3.36
C SER A 301 -9.52 10.94 -2.42
N GLU A 302 -9.37 11.66 -1.31
CA GLU A 302 -8.36 11.45 -0.28
C GLU A 302 -8.85 10.58 0.89
N GLY A 303 -10.13 10.17 0.87
CA GLY A 303 -10.72 9.31 1.91
C GLY A 303 -11.33 10.05 3.10
N SER A 304 -11.49 11.37 3.04
CA SER A 304 -12.19 12.13 4.09
C SER A 304 -13.71 12.05 3.89
N LEU A 305 -14.49 11.92 4.96
CA LEU A 305 -15.95 12.04 4.89
C LEU A 305 -16.35 13.52 4.95
N CYS A 306 -16.98 14.00 3.89
CA CYS A 306 -17.32 15.41 3.66
C CYS A 306 -18.83 15.62 3.51
N TYR A 307 -19.28 16.86 3.63
CA TYR A 307 -20.67 17.27 3.39
C TYR A 307 -20.79 18.70 2.89
N TYR A 308 -21.92 19.01 2.26
CA TYR A 308 -22.24 20.38 1.88
C TYR A 308 -22.93 21.13 3.02
N SER A 309 -22.32 22.23 3.51
CA SER A 309 -22.94 23.14 4.47
C SER A 309 -23.79 24.16 3.72
N ILE A 310 -25.11 24.05 3.84
CA ILE A 310 -26.06 25.04 3.30
C ILE A 310 -25.87 26.41 3.97
N LYS A 311 -25.59 26.42 5.29
CA LYS A 311 -25.40 27.66 6.07
C LYS A 311 -24.21 28.47 5.58
N ASP A 312 -23.09 27.79 5.30
CA ASP A 312 -21.83 28.42 4.93
C ASP A 312 -21.62 28.43 3.41
N ASN A 313 -22.55 27.84 2.66
CA ASN A 313 -22.52 27.63 1.22
C ASN A 313 -21.18 27.02 0.73
N LYS A 314 -20.67 26.03 1.46
CA LYS A 314 -19.33 25.45 1.28
C LYS A 314 -19.31 23.93 1.48
N LYS A 315 -18.36 23.28 0.82
CA LYS A 315 -18.00 21.87 1.02
C LYS A 315 -17.08 21.73 2.23
N LEU A 316 -17.50 21.04 3.29
CA LEU A 316 -16.73 20.92 4.53
C LEU A 316 -16.35 19.47 4.82
N VAL A 317 -15.18 19.27 5.41
CA VAL A 317 -14.74 17.97 5.92
C VAL A 317 -15.42 17.71 7.27
N LEU A 318 -16.12 16.58 7.40
CA LEU A 318 -16.75 16.14 8.66
C LEU A 318 -15.81 15.26 9.47
N ILE A 319 -15.19 14.27 8.81
CA ILE A 319 -14.22 13.35 9.39
C ILE A 319 -13.04 13.29 8.41
N GLU A 320 -11.88 13.75 8.84
CA GLU A 320 -10.66 13.68 8.04
C GLU A 320 -10.26 12.23 7.79
N CYS A 321 -9.62 11.95 6.67
CA CYS A 321 -9.10 10.62 6.33
C CYS A 321 -8.28 10.05 7.49
N SER A 322 -7.37 10.83 8.09
CA SER A 322 -6.57 10.41 9.25
C SER A 322 -7.40 9.90 10.44
N LYS A 323 -8.58 10.48 10.68
CA LYS A 323 -9.49 10.11 11.78
C LYS A 323 -10.49 9.02 11.41
N LEU A 324 -10.92 8.99 10.15
CA LEU A 324 -11.82 7.96 9.62
C LEU A 324 -11.08 6.62 9.50
N THR A 325 -9.77 6.69 9.26
CA THR A 325 -8.89 5.53 9.23
C THR A 325 -8.75 4.94 10.64
N GLY A 326 -8.99 3.63 10.80
CA GLY A 326 -9.07 2.94 12.10
C GLY A 326 -10.42 3.05 12.81
N ALA A 327 -11.37 3.86 12.30
CA ALA A 327 -12.68 4.02 12.91
C ALA A 327 -13.50 2.73 12.89
N LYS A 328 -14.20 2.45 13.99
CA LYS A 328 -15.12 1.31 14.09
C LYS A 328 -16.47 1.70 13.53
N ILE A 329 -16.97 0.92 12.57
CA ILE A 329 -18.25 1.17 11.90
C ILE A 329 -19.20 0.03 12.23
N ASN A 330 -20.24 0.32 13.01
CA ASN A 330 -21.19 -0.67 13.52
C ASN A 330 -22.61 -0.30 13.12
N GLU A 331 -23.43 -1.31 12.87
CA GLU A 331 -24.87 -1.15 12.70
C GLU A 331 -25.52 -0.73 14.03
N THR A 332 -26.49 0.18 13.98
CA THR A 332 -27.25 0.59 15.16
C THR A 332 -28.71 0.16 15.05
N LYS A 333 -29.24 -0.45 16.12
CA LYS A 333 -30.62 -0.93 16.20
C LYS A 333 -31.47 -0.02 17.10
N GLY A 334 -32.76 0.11 16.79
CA GLY A 334 -33.70 0.88 17.61
C GLY A 334 -33.55 2.41 17.52
N CYS A 335 -32.94 2.91 16.44
CA CYS A 335 -32.92 4.33 16.10
C CYS A 335 -34.25 4.75 15.44
N ALA A 336 -34.55 6.05 15.44
CA ALA A 336 -35.74 6.61 14.78
C ALA A 336 -35.77 6.37 13.27
N ARG A 337 -34.61 6.12 12.67
CA ARG A 337 -34.44 5.80 11.25
C ARG A 337 -33.91 4.38 11.12
N GLU A 338 -34.49 3.63 10.19
CA GLU A 338 -33.95 2.33 9.80
C GLU A 338 -32.63 2.50 9.06
N HIS A 339 -31.87 1.41 8.93
CA HIS A 339 -30.57 1.39 8.23
C HIS A 339 -29.57 2.40 8.83
N SER A 340 -29.60 2.54 10.15
CA SER A 340 -28.71 3.42 10.90
C SER A 340 -27.38 2.71 11.23
N PHE A 341 -26.31 3.48 11.28
CA PHE A 341 -25.00 3.03 11.71
C PHE A 341 -24.26 4.12 12.49
N GLU A 342 -23.31 3.68 13.31
CA GLU A 342 -22.35 4.53 13.99
C GLU A 342 -20.97 4.44 13.36
N VAL A 343 -20.26 5.57 13.36
CA VAL A 343 -18.84 5.68 13.06
C VAL A 343 -18.15 6.20 14.32
N ARG A 344 -17.40 5.32 14.99
CA ARG A 344 -16.67 5.61 16.22
C ARG A 344 -15.19 5.81 15.91
N LEU A 345 -14.70 7.03 16.10
CA LEU A 345 -13.30 7.36 15.90
C LEU A 345 -12.46 6.76 17.03
N THR A 346 -11.34 6.14 16.67
CA THR A 346 -10.31 5.69 17.62
C THR A 346 -9.43 6.89 17.97
N VAL A 347 -9.47 7.35 19.22
CA VAL A 347 -8.52 8.36 19.69
C VAL A 347 -7.94 7.88 21.01
N ASP A 348 -6.61 7.84 21.08
CA ASP A 348 -5.86 7.70 22.32
C ASP A 348 -5.98 9.01 23.12
N HIS A 349 -6.47 8.87 24.35
CA HIS A 349 -6.59 9.90 25.39
C HIS A 349 -7.61 11.06 25.15
N GLU A 350 -8.75 10.90 25.87
CA GLU A 350 -9.66 11.92 26.46
C GLU A 350 -11.02 12.29 25.81
N VAL A 351 -11.99 12.37 26.73
CA VAL A 351 -13.41 12.80 26.76
C VAL A 351 -14.45 11.93 26.00
N GLU A 352 -15.09 11.03 26.75
CA GLU A 352 -16.32 10.33 26.37
C GLU A 352 -17.41 11.31 25.90
N GLY A 353 -17.88 11.13 24.66
CA GLY A 353 -19.07 11.81 24.12
C GLY A 353 -18.87 12.54 22.78
N SER A 354 -17.64 12.87 22.38
CA SER A 354 -17.34 13.69 21.18
C SER A 354 -16.96 12.91 19.91
N ASN A 355 -16.68 11.60 20.03
CA ASN A 355 -15.96 10.84 19.00
C ASN A 355 -16.82 9.82 18.23
N THR A 356 -18.15 9.88 18.37
CA THR A 356 -19.06 8.97 17.66
C THR A 356 -20.05 9.77 16.82
N PHE A 357 -20.20 9.38 15.56
CA PHE A 357 -21.13 9.98 14.61
C PHE A 357 -22.19 8.94 14.23
N PHE A 358 -23.45 9.37 14.17
CA PHE A 358 -24.57 8.52 13.76
C PHE A 358 -25.10 8.96 12.41
N PHE A 359 -25.31 7.98 11.53
CA PHE A 359 -25.81 8.15 10.18
C PHE A 359 -26.93 7.16 9.88
N ALA A 360 -27.79 7.49 8.92
CA ALA A 360 -28.83 6.59 8.40
C ALA A 360 -29.03 6.81 6.90
N CYS A 361 -29.36 5.74 6.19
CA CYS A 361 -29.63 5.75 4.74
C CYS A 361 -31.14 5.68 4.45
N GLU A 362 -31.54 6.03 3.23
CA GLU A 362 -32.95 5.92 2.81
C GLU A 362 -33.34 4.48 2.45
N SER A 363 -32.37 3.67 2.04
CA SER A 363 -32.57 2.26 1.67
C SER A 363 -31.47 1.35 2.20
N ASN A 364 -31.77 0.05 2.22
CA ASN A 364 -30.81 -0.99 2.59
C ASN A 364 -29.69 -1.14 1.55
N GLU A 365 -29.97 -0.88 0.28
CA GLU A 365 -29.00 -0.90 -0.82
C GLU A 365 -27.96 0.23 -0.63
N GLU A 366 -28.42 1.44 -0.36
CA GLU A 366 -27.53 2.57 -0.03
C GLU A 366 -26.73 2.30 1.24
N TYR A 367 -27.35 1.72 2.26
CA TYR A 367 -26.66 1.33 3.49
C TYR A 367 -25.50 0.38 3.21
N LYS A 368 -25.72 -0.67 2.43
CA LYS A 368 -24.66 -1.64 2.07
C LYS A 368 -23.51 -0.96 1.32
N GLU A 369 -23.80 -0.08 0.37
CA GLU A 369 -22.78 0.65 -0.38
C GLU A 369 -22.01 1.65 0.49
N TRP A 370 -22.70 2.42 1.34
CA TRP A 370 -22.06 3.33 2.29
C TRP A 370 -21.15 2.59 3.26
N ILE A 371 -21.62 1.49 3.86
CA ILE A 371 -20.83 0.68 4.80
C ILE A 371 -19.62 0.07 4.10
N LYS A 372 -19.77 -0.47 2.89
CA LYS A 372 -18.67 -1.02 2.09
C LYS A 372 -17.60 0.02 1.81
N ASN A 373 -17.98 1.20 1.34
CA ASN A 373 -17.03 2.26 1.00
C ASN A 373 -16.37 2.84 2.27
N LEU A 374 -17.14 3.11 3.32
CA LEU A 374 -16.60 3.60 4.60
C LEU A 374 -15.67 2.60 5.27
N LYS A 375 -15.99 1.29 5.28
CA LYS A 375 -15.09 0.26 5.81
C LYS A 375 -13.82 0.12 5.00
N SER A 376 -13.93 0.18 3.67
CA SER A 376 -12.74 0.19 2.79
C SER A 376 -11.82 1.36 3.12
N THR A 377 -12.38 2.56 3.30
CA THR A 377 -11.61 3.75 3.71
C THR A 377 -11.08 3.66 5.14
N ALA A 378 -11.88 3.20 6.10
CA ALA A 378 -11.48 3.04 7.48
C ALA A 378 -10.36 1.99 7.65
N SER A 379 -10.30 1.00 6.75
CA SER A 379 -9.25 -0.02 6.77
C SER A 379 -7.89 0.44 6.22
N LEU A 380 -7.76 1.65 5.64
CA LEU A 380 -6.51 2.03 4.94
C LEU A 380 -5.24 2.03 5.83
N ASP A 381 -5.28 2.49 7.08
CA ASP A 381 -4.11 2.43 8.01
C ASP A 381 -3.94 1.00 8.55
N ASP A 382 -5.04 0.30 8.78
CA ASP A 382 -5.03 -1.09 9.25
C ASP A 382 -4.41 -2.04 8.20
N LEU A 383 -4.43 -1.64 6.92
CA LEU A 383 -3.89 -2.34 5.77
C LEU A 383 -2.50 -1.87 5.32
N MET A 384 -2.06 -0.69 5.78
CA MET A 384 -0.65 -0.27 5.71
C MET A 384 0.19 -0.90 6.83
N LYS A 385 -0.45 -1.67 7.73
CA LYS A 385 0.22 -2.42 8.77
C LYS A 385 1.26 -3.39 8.20
N THR A 386 2.25 -3.63 9.04
CA THR A 386 3.37 -4.52 8.77
C THR A 386 2.87 -5.89 8.27
N MET A 387 3.27 -6.27 7.05
CA MET A 387 3.07 -7.60 6.50
C MET A 387 4.10 -8.54 7.14
N ARG A 388 3.67 -9.74 7.54
CA ARG A 388 4.55 -10.76 8.12
C ARG A 388 4.81 -11.85 7.10
N LEU A 389 6.08 -12.20 6.92
CA LEU A 389 6.50 -13.36 6.14
C LEU A 389 6.02 -14.66 6.82
N GLY A 390 6.17 -15.79 6.13
CA GLY A 390 5.76 -17.09 6.63
C GLY A 390 5.03 -17.96 5.60
N ALA A 391 4.70 -19.18 6.01
CA ALA A 391 4.03 -20.16 5.16
C ALA A 391 2.72 -19.63 4.54
N ASN A 392 1.93 -18.87 5.31
CA ASN A 392 0.67 -18.28 4.84
C ASN A 392 0.91 -17.27 3.70
N MET A 393 1.88 -16.36 3.87
CA MET A 393 2.21 -15.38 2.84
C MET A 393 2.74 -16.06 1.59
N LYS A 394 3.61 -17.07 1.72
CA LYS A 394 4.09 -17.86 0.58
C LYS A 394 2.93 -18.51 -0.20
N ASN A 395 2.02 -19.18 0.50
CA ASN A 395 0.88 -19.85 -0.14
C ASN A 395 -0.06 -18.86 -0.87
N ASP A 396 -0.25 -17.67 -0.30
CA ASP A 396 -1.06 -16.62 -0.91
C ASP A 396 -0.38 -16.01 -2.13
N LEU A 397 0.93 -15.85 -2.07
CA LEU A 397 1.77 -15.35 -3.15
C LEU A 397 1.84 -16.35 -4.31
N ASP A 398 1.96 -17.65 -4.03
CA ASP A 398 1.91 -18.70 -5.04
C ASP A 398 0.53 -18.71 -5.74
N ARG A 399 -0.57 -18.58 -4.98
CA ARG A 399 -1.92 -18.40 -5.53
C ARG A 399 -2.06 -17.11 -6.34
N PHE A 400 -1.47 -16.01 -5.87
CA PHE A 400 -1.46 -14.75 -6.60
C PHE A 400 -0.73 -14.87 -7.92
N ARG A 401 0.48 -15.44 -7.92
CA ARG A 401 1.29 -15.69 -9.14
C ARG A 401 0.53 -16.56 -10.13
N LEU A 402 -0.10 -17.63 -9.66
CA LEU A 402 -0.97 -18.47 -10.48
C LEU A 402 -2.10 -17.64 -11.11
N ASN A 403 -2.83 -16.87 -10.30
CA ASN A 403 -3.93 -16.01 -10.75
C ASN A 403 -3.50 -14.88 -11.69
N ILE A 404 -2.29 -14.37 -11.52
CA ILE A 404 -1.75 -13.22 -12.23
C ILE A 404 -1.08 -13.61 -13.52
N LYS A 405 -0.35 -14.73 -13.58
CA LYS A 405 0.05 -15.33 -14.85
C LYS A 405 -1.18 -15.62 -15.72
N ASN A 406 -2.30 -15.96 -15.10
CA ASN A 406 -3.59 -16.08 -15.76
C ASN A 406 -4.28 -14.72 -16.12
N ARG A 407 -3.75 -13.56 -15.67
CA ARG A 407 -4.32 -12.19 -15.89
C ARG A 407 -3.36 -11.21 -16.61
N ARG A 408 -2.05 -11.46 -16.69
CA ARG A 408 -0.98 -10.50 -17.06
C ARG A 408 -0.77 -10.29 -18.55
N LEU A 409 -1.86 -10.07 -19.28
CA LEU A 409 -1.78 -9.55 -20.64
C LEU A 409 -2.83 -8.47 -20.87
N ALA A 410 -2.73 -7.41 -20.07
CA ALA A 410 -3.28 -6.12 -20.45
C ALA A 410 -2.28 -5.46 -21.40
N VAL A 411 -2.59 -5.53 -22.69
CA VAL A 411 -1.80 -5.02 -23.80
C VAL A 411 -1.85 -3.49 -23.83
N ALA A 412 -0.71 -2.83 -24.12
CA ALA A 412 -0.61 -1.38 -24.28
C ALA A 412 -1.60 -0.88 -25.36
N ALA A 413 -2.02 0.39 -25.26
CA ALA A 413 -3.04 0.99 -26.14
C ALA A 413 -2.69 0.95 -27.64
N ASP A 414 -1.41 0.68 -27.93
CA ASP A 414 -0.68 0.69 -29.19
C ASP A 414 -0.91 -0.58 -30.03
N ASP A 415 -1.49 -1.65 -29.46
CA ASP A 415 -1.55 -2.99 -30.06
C ASP A 415 -2.99 -3.47 -30.38
N ARG A 416 -3.99 -2.59 -30.37
CA ARG A 416 -5.40 -2.98 -30.64
C ARG A 416 -5.59 -3.70 -31.98
N ASP A 417 -4.90 -3.24 -33.02
CA ASP A 417 -4.98 -3.82 -34.38
C ASP A 417 -4.38 -5.23 -34.43
N ARG A 418 -3.43 -5.55 -33.54
CA ARG A 418 -2.81 -6.88 -33.44
C ARG A 418 -3.67 -7.90 -32.69
N LEU A 419 -4.64 -7.41 -31.91
CA LEU A 419 -5.58 -8.22 -31.14
C LEU A 419 -6.90 -8.50 -31.90
N GLU A 420 -7.04 -8.03 -33.13
CA GLU A 420 -8.20 -8.32 -33.96
C GLU A 420 -8.36 -9.83 -34.21
N PRO A 421 -9.60 -10.35 -34.23
CA PRO A 421 -9.87 -11.78 -34.36
C PRO A 421 -9.53 -12.32 -35.76
N ILE A 422 -8.74 -13.40 -35.80
CA ILE A 422 -8.67 -14.32 -36.96
C ILE A 422 -9.82 -15.32 -36.90
N PHE A 423 -10.10 -15.84 -35.71
CA PHE A 423 -11.17 -16.80 -35.45
C PHE A 423 -11.82 -16.49 -34.12
N LYS A 424 -13.15 -16.30 -34.11
CA LYS A 424 -13.94 -15.86 -32.96
C LYS A 424 -15.18 -16.74 -32.80
N ALA A 425 -15.41 -17.23 -31.58
CA ALA A 425 -16.57 -18.05 -31.24
C ALA A 425 -16.80 -18.05 -29.72
N ILE A 426 -17.95 -18.58 -29.28
CA ILE A 426 -18.23 -18.79 -27.86
C ILE A 426 -17.52 -20.08 -27.40
N LEU A 427 -16.92 -20.03 -26.23
CA LEU A 427 -16.40 -21.19 -25.51
C LEU A 427 -17.00 -21.25 -24.10
N TRP A 428 -17.35 -22.45 -23.67
CA TRP A 428 -17.53 -22.74 -22.26
C TRP A 428 -16.17 -22.89 -21.61
N LYS A 429 -15.99 -22.32 -20.43
CA LYS A 429 -14.73 -22.32 -19.68
C LYS A 429 -14.95 -22.75 -18.25
N VAL A 430 -14.04 -23.56 -17.70
CA VAL A 430 -14.02 -23.90 -16.27
C VAL A 430 -13.48 -22.71 -15.45
N LYS A 431 -14.03 -22.47 -14.27
CA LYS A 431 -13.51 -21.51 -13.28
C LYS A 431 -12.09 -21.90 -12.82
N ALA A 432 -11.29 -20.93 -12.36
CA ALA A 432 -9.87 -21.13 -12.01
C ALA A 432 -9.60 -22.16 -10.89
N GLU A 433 -10.63 -22.50 -10.10
CA GLU A 433 -10.62 -23.56 -9.08
C GLU A 433 -11.86 -24.48 -9.21
N GLY A 434 -12.47 -24.48 -10.40
CA GLY A 434 -13.68 -25.24 -10.69
C GLY A 434 -13.38 -26.69 -11.06
N ASP A 435 -14.37 -27.55 -10.88
CA ASP A 435 -14.31 -28.95 -11.28
C ASP A 435 -15.03 -29.14 -12.62
N ARG A 436 -14.30 -29.62 -13.64
CA ARG A 436 -14.87 -29.85 -14.99
C ARG A 436 -16.04 -30.83 -15.00
N MET A 437 -16.21 -31.64 -13.96
CA MET A 437 -17.34 -32.55 -13.81
C MET A 437 -18.60 -31.87 -13.27
N LYS A 438 -18.51 -30.60 -12.84
CA LYS A 438 -19.62 -29.85 -12.25
C LYS A 438 -20.19 -28.82 -13.21
N PRO A 439 -21.50 -28.84 -13.53
CA PRO A 439 -22.12 -27.86 -14.42
C PRO A 439 -21.94 -26.43 -13.96
N GLU A 440 -22.05 -26.17 -12.66
CA GLU A 440 -21.97 -24.84 -12.07
C GLU A 440 -20.59 -24.18 -12.20
N ASP A 441 -19.56 -24.94 -12.53
CA ASP A 441 -18.19 -24.46 -12.71
C ASP A 441 -17.86 -24.09 -14.16
N TRP A 442 -18.76 -24.42 -15.08
CA TRP A 442 -18.69 -23.99 -16.48
C TRP A 442 -19.44 -22.68 -16.70
N PHE A 443 -18.86 -21.81 -17.51
CA PHE A 443 -19.50 -20.57 -17.92
C PHE A 443 -19.03 -20.13 -19.30
N GLU A 444 -19.92 -19.51 -20.05
CA GLU A 444 -19.63 -19.05 -21.41
C GLU A 444 -18.79 -17.78 -21.42
N ARG A 445 -17.91 -17.70 -22.42
CA ARG A 445 -17.26 -16.45 -22.83
C ARG A 445 -17.15 -16.39 -24.34
N GLU A 446 -17.30 -15.17 -24.86
CA GLU A 446 -16.88 -14.87 -26.21
C GLU A 446 -15.34 -14.81 -26.24
N MET A 447 -14.73 -15.69 -27.05
CA MET A 447 -13.28 -15.86 -27.16
C MET A 447 -12.84 -15.80 -28.62
N TRP A 448 -11.60 -15.40 -28.86
CA TRP A 448 -11.01 -15.42 -30.19
C TRP A 448 -9.50 -15.61 -30.19
N ILE A 449 -8.99 -16.12 -31.30
CA ILE A 449 -7.58 -16.12 -31.63
C ILE A 449 -7.29 -14.83 -32.39
N SER A 450 -6.35 -14.03 -31.91
CA SER A 450 -6.01 -12.75 -32.53
C SER A 450 -5.00 -12.87 -33.67
N LYS A 451 -4.83 -11.80 -34.45
CA LYS A 451 -3.85 -11.69 -35.55
C LYS A 451 -2.41 -12.03 -35.14
N ASN A 452 -2.01 -11.68 -33.92
CA ASN A 452 -0.69 -12.04 -33.38
C ASN A 452 -0.62 -13.46 -32.79
N GLY A 453 -1.69 -14.25 -32.86
CA GLY A 453 -1.75 -15.64 -32.39
C GLY A 453 -2.00 -15.81 -30.89
N ALA A 454 -2.47 -14.77 -30.19
CA ALA A 454 -2.87 -14.86 -28.79
C ALA A 454 -4.32 -15.36 -28.65
N LEU A 455 -4.66 -15.99 -27.53
CA LEU A 455 -6.06 -16.32 -27.20
C LEU A 455 -6.64 -15.19 -26.34
N VAL A 456 -7.74 -14.60 -26.76
CA VAL A 456 -8.33 -13.38 -26.21
C VAL A 456 -9.80 -13.60 -25.86
N TYR A 457 -10.35 -12.82 -24.93
CA TYR A 457 -11.76 -12.84 -24.57
C TYR A 457 -12.32 -11.46 -24.25
N TRP A 458 -13.64 -11.32 -24.33
CA TRP A 458 -14.34 -10.12 -23.87
C TRP A 458 -14.67 -10.21 -22.37
N SER A 459 -14.18 -9.26 -21.58
CA SER A 459 -14.51 -9.16 -20.16
C SER A 459 -15.74 -8.29 -19.95
N ILE A 460 -16.87 -8.91 -19.62
CA ILE A 460 -18.09 -8.18 -19.25
C ILE A 460 -17.85 -7.27 -18.03
N LYS A 461 -17.06 -7.74 -17.05
CA LYS A 461 -16.74 -6.99 -15.82
C LYS A 461 -15.91 -5.73 -16.09
N GLU A 462 -15.04 -5.77 -17.09
CA GLU A 462 -14.10 -4.67 -17.38
C GLU A 462 -14.43 -3.91 -18.68
N GLU A 463 -15.52 -4.32 -19.35
CA GLU A 463 -16.00 -3.78 -20.62
C GLU A 463 -14.89 -3.62 -21.68
N ARG A 464 -13.96 -4.59 -21.72
CA ARG A 464 -12.81 -4.58 -22.63
C ARG A 464 -12.35 -5.98 -23.01
N GLN A 465 -11.61 -6.07 -24.11
CA GLN A 465 -10.89 -7.28 -24.49
C GLN A 465 -9.68 -7.52 -23.58
N LEU A 466 -9.47 -8.77 -23.19
CA LEU A 466 -8.34 -9.22 -22.37
C LEU A 466 -7.73 -10.47 -22.98
N VAL A 467 -6.40 -10.58 -22.93
CA VAL A 467 -5.72 -11.76 -23.46
C VAL A 467 -5.66 -12.84 -22.37
N TYR A 468 -6.08 -14.05 -22.72
CA TYR A 468 -6.09 -15.25 -21.89
C TYR A 468 -4.78 -16.03 -21.97
N TYR A 469 -4.23 -16.22 -23.18
CA TYR A 469 -2.90 -16.77 -23.43
C TYR A 469 -2.16 -15.89 -24.42
N THR A 470 -0.88 -15.57 -24.18
CA THR A 470 -0.04 -14.89 -25.19
C THR A 470 0.12 -15.75 -26.45
N SER A 471 0.60 -15.12 -27.51
CA SER A 471 1.17 -15.84 -28.66
C SER A 471 2.31 -16.78 -28.25
N GLU A 472 3.16 -16.38 -27.30
CA GLU A 472 4.24 -17.22 -26.76
C GLU A 472 3.71 -18.43 -25.95
N ASP A 473 2.66 -18.23 -25.16
CA ASP A 473 1.96 -19.28 -24.41
C ASP A 473 1.33 -20.28 -25.38
N VAL A 474 0.59 -19.80 -26.38
CA VAL A 474 -0.04 -20.64 -27.42
C VAL A 474 1.03 -21.42 -28.21
N MET A 475 2.15 -20.79 -28.55
CA MET A 475 3.28 -21.44 -29.22
C MET A 475 3.86 -22.58 -28.38
N LYS A 476 3.98 -22.40 -27.06
CA LYS A 476 4.58 -23.37 -26.16
C LYS A 476 3.59 -24.41 -25.61
N ALA A 477 2.29 -24.15 -25.67
CA ALA A 477 1.27 -24.99 -25.08
C ALA A 477 1.11 -26.35 -25.77
N THR A 478 0.76 -27.36 -25.00
CA THR A 478 0.22 -28.63 -25.47
C THR A 478 -1.29 -28.54 -25.51
N LEU A 479 -1.89 -28.87 -26.65
CA LEU A 479 -3.34 -28.95 -26.81
C LEU A 479 -3.78 -30.39 -26.59
N LEU A 480 -4.73 -30.61 -25.70
CA LEU A 480 -5.21 -31.93 -25.31
C LEU A 480 -6.72 -32.00 -25.50
N GLU A 481 -7.22 -33.01 -26.19
CA GLU A 481 -8.66 -33.32 -26.18
C GLU A 481 -9.05 -33.98 -24.86
N ILE A 482 -10.20 -33.59 -24.32
CA ILE A 482 -10.77 -34.21 -23.13
C ILE A 482 -11.92 -35.12 -23.59
N PRO A 483 -11.91 -36.42 -23.27
CA PRO A 483 -13.01 -37.32 -23.60
C PRO A 483 -14.33 -36.85 -22.97
N ASN A 484 -15.45 -36.99 -23.68
CA ASN A 484 -16.76 -36.56 -23.18
C ASN A 484 -17.18 -37.24 -21.85
N GLY A 485 -16.58 -38.38 -21.49
CA GLY A 485 -16.81 -39.04 -20.20
C GLY A 485 -16.10 -38.39 -19.00
N ASP A 486 -15.10 -37.53 -19.26
CA ASP A 486 -14.22 -36.92 -18.26
C ASP A 486 -14.52 -35.41 -18.07
N THR A 487 -15.70 -34.97 -18.51
CA THR A 487 -16.14 -33.57 -18.45
C THR A 487 -17.67 -33.51 -18.43
N PHE A 488 -18.23 -32.51 -17.77
CA PHE A 488 -19.66 -32.23 -17.86
C PHE A 488 -20.04 -31.66 -19.23
N GLN A 489 -19.26 -30.70 -19.74
CA GLN A 489 -19.51 -30.13 -21.06
C GLN A 489 -18.88 -31.02 -22.15
N PRO A 490 -19.65 -31.49 -23.15
CA PRO A 490 -19.12 -32.26 -24.25
C PRO A 490 -18.19 -31.42 -25.12
N TRP A 491 -17.35 -32.10 -25.91
CA TRP A 491 -16.40 -31.47 -26.84
C TRP A 491 -15.40 -30.54 -26.12
N ALA A 492 -14.91 -31.01 -24.98
CA ALA A 492 -13.91 -30.30 -24.20
C ALA A 492 -12.47 -30.52 -24.71
N PHE A 493 -11.62 -29.54 -24.42
CA PHE A 493 -10.19 -29.57 -24.67
C PHE A 493 -9.46 -28.73 -23.63
N ALA A 494 -8.18 -29.05 -23.40
CA ALA A 494 -7.29 -28.35 -22.50
C ALA A 494 -6.11 -27.73 -23.26
N ILE A 495 -5.71 -26.55 -22.80
CA ILE A 495 -4.48 -25.88 -23.20
C ILE A 495 -3.53 -25.94 -22.01
N GLN A 496 -2.45 -26.71 -22.14
CA GLN A 496 -1.48 -26.99 -21.09
C GLN A 496 -0.15 -26.30 -21.38
N LEU A 497 0.29 -25.39 -20.50
CA LEU A 497 1.60 -24.77 -20.61
C LEU A 497 2.72 -25.74 -20.17
N PRO A 498 3.93 -25.65 -20.75
CA PRO A 498 5.05 -26.50 -20.37
C PRO A 498 5.49 -26.22 -18.93
N LYS A 499 6.03 -27.25 -18.26
CA LYS A 499 6.59 -27.11 -16.91
C LYS A 499 7.78 -26.16 -16.94
N VAL A 500 7.84 -25.24 -15.97
CA VAL A 500 8.99 -24.35 -15.77
C VAL A 500 9.63 -24.72 -14.44
N GLY A 501 10.78 -25.42 -14.50
CA GLY A 501 11.42 -25.99 -13.30
C GLY A 501 10.57 -27.08 -12.65
N ALA A 502 10.25 -26.92 -11.36
CA ALA A 502 9.40 -27.84 -10.60
C ALA A 502 7.91 -27.45 -10.58
N MET A 503 7.52 -26.40 -11.30
CA MET A 503 6.15 -25.86 -11.31
C MET A 503 5.32 -26.47 -12.44
N GLU A 504 4.15 -27.02 -12.09
CA GLU A 504 3.11 -27.44 -13.03
C GLU A 504 2.03 -26.36 -13.12
N PHE A 505 1.66 -25.97 -14.33
CA PHE A 505 0.54 -25.05 -14.57
C PHE A 505 -0.76 -25.83 -14.64
N THR A 506 -1.80 -25.40 -13.93
CA THR A 506 -3.15 -25.95 -14.12
C THR A 506 -3.61 -25.65 -15.55
N PRO A 507 -4.01 -26.65 -16.34
CA PRO A 507 -4.45 -26.42 -17.72
C PRO A 507 -5.68 -25.53 -17.78
N GLY A 508 -5.76 -24.68 -18.80
CA GLY A 508 -7.00 -23.99 -19.14
C GLY A 508 -7.93 -24.93 -19.88
N GLU A 509 -9.11 -25.16 -19.33
CA GLU A 509 -10.09 -26.12 -19.84
C GLU A 509 -11.29 -25.42 -20.46
N PHE A 510 -11.63 -25.85 -21.67
CA PHE A 510 -12.63 -25.24 -22.51
C PHE A 510 -13.52 -26.30 -23.15
N ALA A 511 -14.73 -25.93 -23.54
CA ALA A 511 -15.61 -26.76 -24.35
C ALA A 511 -16.28 -25.92 -25.44
N ALA A 512 -16.35 -26.48 -26.65
CA ALA A 512 -17.01 -25.86 -27.78
C ALA A 512 -18.49 -26.25 -27.84
N GLU A 513 -19.26 -25.56 -28.68
CA GLU A 513 -20.69 -25.87 -28.90
C GLU A 513 -20.94 -27.14 -29.72
N SER A 514 -19.92 -27.65 -30.41
CA SER A 514 -19.99 -28.86 -31.23
C SER A 514 -18.60 -29.49 -31.42
N GLU A 515 -18.58 -30.74 -31.89
CA GLU A 515 -17.33 -31.46 -32.20
C GLU A 515 -16.55 -30.78 -33.34
N GLU A 516 -17.25 -30.30 -34.36
CA GLU A 516 -16.67 -29.57 -35.49
C GLU A 516 -16.04 -28.27 -35.00
N MET A 517 -16.70 -27.57 -34.07
CA MET A 517 -16.17 -26.33 -33.50
C MET A 517 -14.98 -26.56 -32.59
N ARG A 518 -14.96 -27.63 -31.78
CA ARG A 518 -13.77 -28.03 -31.03
C ARG A 518 -12.60 -28.33 -31.97
N THR A 519 -12.85 -29.09 -33.02
CA THR A 519 -11.85 -29.45 -34.04
C THR A 519 -11.29 -28.19 -34.71
N ARG A 520 -12.16 -27.22 -35.02
CA ARG A 520 -11.75 -25.93 -35.57
C ARG A 520 -10.89 -25.13 -34.59
N TRP A 521 -11.27 -25.03 -33.32
CA TRP A 521 -10.46 -24.38 -32.29
C TRP A 521 -9.06 -24.98 -32.18
N LEU A 522 -8.96 -26.30 -32.11
CA LEU A 522 -7.67 -27.00 -32.03
C LEU A 522 -6.83 -26.80 -33.29
N THR A 523 -7.47 -26.83 -34.47
CA THR A 523 -6.79 -26.61 -35.76
C THR A 523 -6.22 -25.20 -35.86
N GLU A 524 -6.99 -24.19 -35.46
CA GLU A 524 -6.57 -22.79 -35.50
C GLU A 524 -5.46 -22.48 -34.48
N LEU A 525 -5.58 -23.00 -33.26
CA LEU A 525 -4.52 -22.89 -32.25
C LEU A 525 -3.23 -23.59 -32.71
N ALA A 526 -3.34 -24.77 -33.32
CA ALA A 526 -2.20 -25.50 -33.87
C ALA A 526 -1.58 -24.77 -35.08
N ARG A 527 -2.38 -24.09 -35.90
CA ARG A 527 -1.90 -23.24 -37.00
C ARG A 527 -1.09 -22.06 -36.48
N CYS A 528 -1.62 -21.31 -35.51
CA CYS A 528 -0.88 -20.22 -34.88
C CYS A 528 0.43 -20.69 -34.24
N LYS A 529 0.41 -21.86 -33.59
CA LYS A 529 1.61 -22.48 -33.03
C LYS A 529 2.70 -22.74 -34.10
N LYS A 530 2.32 -23.17 -35.31
CA LYS A 530 3.26 -23.40 -36.43
C LYS A 530 3.76 -22.13 -37.11
N GLU A 531 2.92 -21.10 -37.20
CA GLU A 531 3.31 -19.82 -37.82
C GLU A 531 4.24 -18.99 -36.93
N LEU A 532 4.21 -19.23 -35.62
CA LEU A 532 5.00 -18.53 -34.61
C LEU A 532 6.31 -19.25 -34.23
N SER A 533 6.40 -20.57 -34.46
CA SER A 533 7.61 -21.41 -34.23
C SER A 533 8.61 -21.28 -35.35
#